data_AF-A0A0Q4ZQM5-F1
#
_entry.id   AF-A0A0Q4ZQM5-F1
#
_cell.length_a   1.000
_cell.length_b   1.000
_cell.length_c   1.000
_cell.angle_alpha   90.00
_cell.angle_beta   90.00
_cell.angle_gamma   90.00
#
_symmetry.space_group_name_H-M   'P 1'
#
loop_
_entity.id
_entity.type
_entity.pdbx_description
1 polymer ?
#
loop_
_entity_poly.entity_id
_entity_poly.type
_entity_poly.pdbx_seq_one_letter_code
_entity_poly.pdbx_strand_id
1 'polypeptide(L)'
;MDAASRAAPACAEPASPEAHLDEALRRAFWQSLNRAPLPAMSALEVAARVVGALYRQVAQAHEGPQGCRCGWEPDPDCDLIVLEANLAAALMQPPESDLARMTPLGRA
;
A
#
# COMPACT_ATOMS: atom_id res chain seq x y z
N MET A 1 35.59 33.23 -11.68
CA MET A 1 35.28 31.90 -12.24
C MET A 1 34.89 31.03 -11.06
N ASP A 2 33.61 31.05 -10.68
CA ASP A 2 33.08 30.23 -9.59
C ASP A 2 32.40 28.99 -10.18
N ALA A 3 32.96 27.82 -9.88
CA ALA A 3 32.42 26.54 -10.26
C ALA A 3 31.31 26.15 -9.28
N ALA A 4 30.06 26.30 -9.70
CA ALA A 4 28.92 25.78 -8.97
C ALA A 4 28.98 24.25 -8.92
N SER A 5 29.30 23.70 -7.76
CA SER A 5 29.21 22.27 -7.47
C SER A 5 27.74 21.87 -7.51
N ARG A 6 27.35 21.17 -8.59
CA ARG A 6 26.03 20.57 -8.74
C ARG A 6 25.98 19.36 -7.81
N ALA A 7 25.39 19.53 -6.63
CA ALA A 7 25.09 18.41 -5.75
C ALA A 7 24.22 17.40 -6.52
N ALA A 8 24.70 16.17 -6.64
CA ALA A 8 23.94 15.08 -7.23
C ALA A 8 22.64 14.87 -6.45
N PRO A 9 21.51 14.54 -7.11
CA PRO A 9 20.30 14.16 -6.40
C PRO A 9 20.64 12.97 -5.51
N ALA A 10 20.42 13.13 -4.20
CA ALA A 10 20.58 12.06 -3.23
C ALA A 10 19.82 10.83 -3.73
N CYS A 11 20.50 9.69 -3.77
CA CYS A 11 19.94 8.41 -4.18
C CYS A 11 18.58 8.22 -3.49
N ALA A 12 17.51 8.15 -4.28
CA ALA A 12 16.21 7.76 -3.73
C ALA A 12 16.39 6.39 -3.07
N GLU A 13 16.15 6.30 -1.76
CA GLU A 13 16.12 5.01 -1.09
C GLU A 13 15.07 4.14 -1.80
N PRO A 14 15.40 2.89 -2.15
CA PRO A 14 14.43 2.01 -2.75
C PRO A 14 13.25 1.89 -1.79
N ALA A 15 12.05 2.18 -2.29
CA ALA A 15 10.83 2.03 -1.53
C ALA A 15 10.80 0.62 -0.90
N SER A 16 10.40 0.52 0.37
CA SER A 16 10.30 -0.77 1.03
C SER A 16 9.37 -1.68 0.22
N PRO A 17 9.54 -3.02 0.28
CA PRO A 17 8.64 -3.96 -0.38
C PRO A 17 7.16 -3.69 -0.07
N GLU A 18 6.85 -3.27 1.15
CA GLU A 18 5.50 -2.88 1.59
C GLU A 18 5.02 -1.61 0.89
N ALA A 19 5.86 -0.57 0.81
CA ALA A 19 5.54 0.67 0.10
C ALA A 19 5.33 0.44 -1.41
N HIS A 20 6.10 -0.49 -2.01
CA HIS A 20 5.92 -0.88 -3.40
C HIS A 20 4.56 -1.56 -3.63
N LEU A 21 4.19 -2.50 -2.75
CA LEU A 21 2.90 -3.20 -2.83
C LEU A 21 1.73 -2.23 -2.63
N ASP A 22 1.81 -1.36 -1.64
CA ASP A 22 0.79 -0.34 -1.34
C ASP A 22 0.54 0.58 -2.55
N GLU A 23 1.60 1.15 -3.13
CA GLU A 23 1.48 2.00 -4.32
C GLU A 23 0.91 1.23 -5.53
N ALA A 24 1.33 -0.02 -5.75
CA ALA A 24 0.80 -0.85 -6.84
C ALA A 24 -0.71 -1.10 -6.69
N LEU A 25 -1.19 -1.38 -5.47
CA LEU A 25 -2.60 -1.59 -5.18
C LEU A 25 -3.42 -0.30 -5.34
N ARG A 26 -2.96 0.82 -4.77
CA ARG A 26 -3.62 2.13 -4.91
C ARG A 26 -3.73 2.54 -6.38
N ARG A 27 -2.65 2.35 -7.14
CA ARG A 27 -2.63 2.65 -8.57
C ARG A 27 -3.61 1.79 -9.35
N ALA A 28 -3.61 0.48 -9.13
CA ALA A 28 -4.53 -0.44 -9.83
C ALA A 28 -6.00 -0.09 -9.54
N PHE A 29 -6.32 0.27 -8.29
CA PHE A 29 -7.66 0.71 -7.88
C PHE A 29 -8.11 1.96 -8.63
N TRP A 30 -7.31 3.04 -8.59
CA TRP A 30 -7.67 4.30 -9.24
C TRP A 30 -7.67 4.21 -10.77
N GLN A 31 -6.75 3.46 -11.37
CA GLN A 31 -6.75 3.23 -12.82
C GLN A 31 -8.02 2.51 -13.27
N SER A 32 -8.53 1.57 -12.48
CA SER A 32 -9.78 0.86 -12.78
C SER A 32 -10.99 1.79 -12.71
N LEU A 33 -11.08 2.62 -11.65
CA LEU A 33 -12.17 3.59 -11.48
C LEU A 33 -12.16 4.72 -12.52
N ASN A 34 -10.98 5.16 -12.97
CA ASN A 34 -10.87 6.16 -14.04
C ASN A 34 -11.41 5.63 -15.38
N ARG A 35 -11.35 4.31 -15.61
CA ARG A 35 -11.87 3.67 -16.83
C ARG A 35 -13.36 3.37 -16.73
N ALA A 36 -13.81 2.91 -15.56
CA ALA A 36 -15.21 2.56 -15.30
C ALA A 36 -15.59 2.98 -13.87
N PRO A 37 -16.22 4.16 -13.69
CA PRO A 37 -16.58 4.65 -12.37
C PRO A 37 -17.57 3.73 -11.65
N LEU A 38 -17.39 3.59 -10.34
CA LEU A 38 -18.30 2.88 -9.45
C LEU A 38 -18.71 3.80 -8.30
N PRO A 39 -19.88 3.58 -7.68
CA PRO A 39 -20.17 4.17 -6.38
C PRO A 39 -19.07 3.82 -5.37
N ALA A 40 -18.71 4.77 -4.50
CA ALA A 40 -17.56 4.64 -3.61
C ALA A 40 -17.60 3.36 -2.77
N MET A 41 -18.73 3.08 -2.12
CA MET A 41 -18.89 1.86 -1.31
C MET A 41 -18.83 0.59 -2.15
N SER A 42 -19.41 0.58 -3.35
CA SER A 42 -19.31 -0.57 -4.25
C SER A 42 -17.87 -0.87 -4.68
N ALA A 43 -17.06 0.17 -4.92
CA ALA A 43 -15.63 0.00 -5.22
C ALA A 43 -14.87 -0.60 -4.02
N LEU A 44 -15.14 -0.11 -2.80
CA LEU A 44 -14.53 -0.62 -1.57
C LEU A 44 -14.95 -2.07 -1.27
N GLU A 45 -16.22 -2.43 -1.48
CA GLU A 45 -16.71 -3.80 -1.35
C GLU A 45 -16.06 -4.77 -2.35
N VAL A 46 -15.76 -4.30 -3.56
CA VAL A 46 -14.99 -5.07 -4.54
C VAL A 46 -13.55 -5.25 -4.06
N ALA A 47 -12.90 -4.17 -3.59
CA ALA A 47 -11.55 -4.25 -3.05
C ALA A 47 -11.44 -5.22 -1.86
N ALA A 48 -12.39 -5.15 -0.90
CA ALA A 48 -12.45 -6.05 0.24
C ALA A 48 -12.57 -7.54 -0.19
N ARG A 49 -13.42 -7.82 -1.20
CA ARG A 49 -13.54 -9.18 -1.76
C ARG A 49 -12.24 -9.67 -2.42
N VAL A 50 -11.52 -8.78 -3.09
CA VAL A 50 -10.20 -9.09 -3.68
C VAL A 50 -9.20 -9.41 -2.57
N VAL A 51 -9.13 -8.61 -1.51
CA VAL A 51 -8.26 -8.87 -0.35
C VAL A 51 -8.59 -10.24 0.27
N GLY A 52 -9.88 -10.55 0.48
CA GLY A 52 -10.28 -11.88 0.98
C GLY A 52 -9.91 -13.03 0.04
N ALA A 53 -9.90 -12.81 -1.27
CA ALA A 53 -9.43 -13.81 -2.24
C ALA A 53 -7.91 -13.99 -2.20
N LEU A 54 -7.15 -12.89 -2.05
CA LEU A 54 -5.69 -12.94 -1.87
C LEU A 54 -5.30 -13.63 -0.57
N TYR A 55 -6.00 -13.33 0.53
CA TYR A 55 -5.80 -14.02 1.81
C TYR A 55 -5.88 -15.54 1.64
N ARG A 56 -6.93 -16.05 0.97
CA ARG A 56 -7.05 -17.50 0.72
C ARG A 56 -5.90 -18.06 -0.10
N GLN A 57 -5.45 -17.34 -1.12
CA GLN A 57 -4.30 -17.78 -1.93
C GLN A 57 -3.01 -17.84 -1.11
N VAL A 58 -2.79 -16.85 -0.26
CA VAL A 58 -1.63 -16.80 0.65
C VAL A 58 -1.74 -17.92 1.68
N ALA A 59 -2.90 -18.13 2.30
CA ALA A 59 -3.14 -19.21 3.25
C ALA A 59 -2.88 -20.59 2.62
N GLN A 60 -3.39 -20.83 1.41
CA GLN A 60 -3.17 -22.07 0.66
C GLN A 60 -1.68 -22.33 0.38
N ALA A 61 -0.88 -21.29 0.15
CA ALA A 61 0.56 -21.44 -0.04
C ALA A 61 1.30 -21.90 1.24
N HIS A 62 0.66 -21.86 2.40
CA HIS A 62 1.18 -22.34 3.68
C HIS A 62 0.64 -23.73 4.06
N GLU A 63 -0.28 -24.30 3.27
CA GLU A 63 -0.84 -25.62 3.52
C GLU A 63 0.10 -26.77 3.08
N GLY A 64 0.05 -27.88 3.82
CA GLY A 64 0.68 -29.13 3.44
C GLY A 64 2.19 -29.24 3.70
N PRO A 65 2.80 -30.40 3.38
CA PRO A 65 4.19 -30.70 3.74
C PRO A 65 5.26 -29.79 3.10
N GLN A 66 4.89 -29.16 1.98
CA GLN A 66 5.72 -28.22 1.20
C GLN A 66 5.25 -26.77 1.32
N GLY A 67 4.35 -26.48 2.27
CA GLY A 67 3.90 -25.12 2.53
C GLY A 67 5.05 -24.19 2.92
N CYS A 68 4.88 -22.91 2.64
CA CYS A 68 5.80 -21.87 3.06
C CYS A 68 6.06 -21.93 4.58
N ARG A 69 7.33 -21.80 4.99
CA ARG A 69 7.77 -21.91 6.39
C ARG A 69 8.22 -20.57 6.97
N CYS A 70 7.61 -19.47 6.54
CA CYS A 70 7.97 -18.12 6.99
C CYS A 70 7.59 -17.85 8.46
N GLY A 71 6.83 -18.74 9.10
CA GLY A 71 6.45 -18.66 10.51
C GLY A 71 5.06 -18.09 10.78
N TRP A 72 4.35 -17.65 9.74
CA TRP A 72 2.91 -17.35 9.83
C TRP A 72 2.10 -18.62 9.56
N GLU A 73 1.14 -18.92 10.44
CA GLU A 73 0.16 -19.99 10.29
C GLU A 73 -1.22 -19.32 10.09
N PRO A 74 -1.94 -19.61 9.00
CA PRO A 74 -3.22 -18.98 8.74
C PRO A 74 -4.25 -19.28 9.84
N ASP A 75 -4.80 -18.23 10.44
CA ASP A 75 -5.89 -18.30 11.40
C ASP A 75 -6.94 -17.25 11.00
N PRO A 76 -7.97 -17.62 10.23
CA PRO A 76 -8.93 -16.65 9.69
C PRO A 76 -9.61 -15.79 10.76
N ASP A 77 -9.86 -16.34 11.95
CA ASP A 77 -10.56 -15.60 13.01
C ASP A 77 -9.64 -14.52 13.60
N CYS A 78 -8.38 -14.86 13.89
CA CYS A 78 -7.40 -13.89 14.40
C CYS A 78 -6.92 -12.92 13.31
N ASP A 79 -6.66 -13.41 12.10
CA ASP A 79 -6.13 -12.62 10.99
C ASP A 79 -7.14 -11.54 10.55
N LEU A 80 -8.45 -11.84 10.53
CA LEU A 80 -9.47 -10.85 10.19
C LEU A 80 -9.50 -9.70 11.20
N ILE A 81 -9.34 -9.98 12.50
CA ILE A 81 -9.25 -8.93 13.53
C ILE A 81 -8.06 -8.01 13.26
N VAL A 82 -6.91 -8.57 12.87
CA VAL A 82 -5.72 -7.78 12.52
C VAL A 82 -5.98 -6.92 11.28
N LEU A 83 -6.62 -7.46 10.25
CA LEU A 83 -6.96 -6.72 9.03
C LEU A 83 -7.96 -5.58 9.32
N GLU A 84 -8.99 -5.82 10.12
CA GLU A 84 -9.94 -4.80 10.56
C GLU A 84 -9.25 -3.69 11.36
N ALA A 85 -8.34 -4.05 12.26
CA ALA A 85 -7.56 -3.08 13.04
C ALA A 85 -6.66 -2.21 12.15
N ASN A 86 -6.03 -2.79 11.12
CA ASN A 86 -5.23 -2.03 10.15
C ASN A 86 -6.10 -1.06 9.33
N LEU A 87 -7.28 -1.48 8.90
CA LEU A 87 -8.23 -0.61 8.21
C LEU A 87 -8.66 0.57 9.12
N ALA A 88 -9.03 0.28 10.36
CA ALA A 88 -9.39 1.32 11.32
C ALA A 88 -8.22 2.29 11.58
N ALA A 89 -7.00 1.77 11.72
CA ALA A 89 -5.81 2.59 11.89
C ALA A 89 -5.54 3.50 10.68
N ALA A 90 -5.70 2.99 9.45
CA ALA A 90 -5.51 3.78 8.23
C ALA A 90 -6.50 4.95 8.13
N LEU A 91 -7.75 4.76 8.59
CA LEU A 91 -8.76 5.83 8.63
C LEU A 91 -8.44 6.93 9.65
N MET A 92 -7.61 6.63 10.65
CA MET A 92 -7.18 7.61 11.67
C MET A 92 -5.91 8.37 11.27
N GLN A 93 -5.19 7.93 10.23
CA GLN A 93 -3.97 8.61 9.80
C GLN A 93 -4.30 9.96 9.17
N PRO A 94 -3.60 11.05 9.55
CA PRO A 94 -3.74 12.32 8.86
C PRO A 94 -3.31 12.15 7.39
N PRO A 95 -3.98 12.82 6.44
CA PRO A 95 -3.55 12.79 5.04
C PRO A 95 -2.09 13.24 4.94
N GLU A 96 -1.29 12.51 4.17
CA GLU A 96 0.12 12.88 3.95
C GLU A 96 0.21 14.34 3.48
N SER A 97 1.18 15.06 4.03
CA SER A 97 1.44 16.45 3.68
C SER A 97 1.67 16.56 2.17
N ASP A 98 0.69 17.14 1.47
CA ASP A 98 0.80 17.41 0.04
C ASP A 98 1.95 18.40 -0.19
N LEU A 99 3.06 17.90 -0.76
CA LEU A 99 4.23 18.71 -1.09
C LEU A 99 3.87 19.89 -2.01
N ALA A 100 2.81 19.76 -2.81
CA ALA A 100 2.32 20.86 -3.65
C ALA A 100 1.65 21.98 -2.83
N ARG A 101 1.28 21.73 -1.57
CA ARG A 101 0.68 22.69 -0.63
C ARG A 101 1.66 23.22 0.40
N MET A 102 2.91 22.73 0.42
CA MET A 102 3.93 23.22 1.33
C MET A 102 4.55 24.53 0.81
N THR A 103 4.63 25.53 1.68
CA THR A 103 5.29 26.80 1.35
C THR A 103 6.80 26.57 1.17
N PRO A 104 7.40 26.91 0.01
CA PRO A 104 8.84 26.79 -0.19
C PRO A 104 9.59 27.71 0.78
N LEU A 105 10.50 27.14 1.59
CA LEU A 105 11.28 27.87 2.59
C LEU A 105 12.55 28.55 2.03
N GLY A 106 12.84 28.39 0.73
CA GLY A 106 14.02 28.98 0.12
C GLY A 106 13.96 28.98 -1.41
N ARG A 107 14.68 29.93 -2.00
CA ARG A 107 14.96 30.02 -3.44
C ARG A 107 16.47 30.02 -3.64
N ALA A 108 16.95 29.28 -4.64
CA ALA A 108 18.34 29.29 -5.11
C ALA A 108 18.59 30.44 -6.09
#